data_AF-A0A146G3R6-F1
#
_entry.id   AF-A0A146G3R6-F1
#
_cell.length_a   1.000
_cell.length_b   1.000
_cell.length_c   1.000
_cell.angle_alpha   90.00
_cell.angle_beta   90.00
_cell.angle_gamma   90.00
#
_symmetry.space_group_name_H-M   'P 1'
#
loop_
_entity.id
_entity.type
_entity.pdbx_description
1 polymer ?
#
loop_
_entity_poly.entity_id
_entity_poly.type
_entity_poly.pdbx_seq_one_letter_code
_entity_poly.pdbx_strand_id
1 'polypeptide(L)'
;MAEHGAEDSPIPSVLNELERLKGHVHETLVHYEKRLEAEINVVREILEKQLRQQKLSHAKLRDLRDMLTLLRHVQLKADKGRRKDLKKLESVVSDLTMLIENW
;
A
#
# COMPACT_ATOMS: atom_id res chain seq x y z
N MET A 1 -2.16 -53.00 -0.53
CA MET A 1 -2.41 -51.54 -0.49
C MET A 1 -2.78 -51.21 0.94
N ALA A 2 -1.90 -50.52 1.68
CA ALA A 2 -2.18 -50.18 3.06
C ALA A 2 -3.08 -48.93 3.07
N GLU A 3 -4.36 -49.11 3.38
CA GLU A 3 -5.26 -48.00 3.69
C GLU A 3 -4.71 -47.25 4.91
N HIS A 4 -4.31 -45.99 4.71
CA HIS A 4 -3.95 -45.11 5.82
C HIS A 4 -5.27 -44.68 6.48
N GLY A 5 -5.53 -45.21 7.66
CA GLY A 5 -6.71 -44.86 8.46
C GLY A 5 -6.73 -43.36 8.78
N ALA A 6 -7.93 -42.81 8.94
CA ALA A 6 -8.17 -41.38 9.16
C ALA A 6 -7.39 -40.77 10.35
N GLU A 7 -6.85 -41.59 11.26
CA GLU A 7 -6.12 -41.16 12.47
C GLU A 7 -4.67 -40.72 12.22
N ASP A 8 -4.00 -41.20 11.16
CA ASP A 8 -2.64 -40.77 10.76
C ASP A 8 -2.66 -39.81 9.55
N SER A 9 -3.83 -39.26 9.24
CA SER A 9 -3.99 -38.39 8.09
C SER A 9 -3.24 -37.07 8.30
N PRO A 10 -2.39 -36.62 7.35
CA PRO A 10 -1.74 -35.31 7.44
C PRO A 10 -2.73 -34.14 7.21
N ILE A 11 -3.97 -34.44 6.85
CA ILE A 11 -5.00 -33.45 6.51
C ILE A 11 -5.22 -32.42 7.62
N PRO A 12 -5.38 -32.77 8.91
CA PRO A 12 -5.58 -31.77 9.97
C PRO A 12 -4.39 -30.83 10.11
N SER A 13 -3.16 -31.32 9.92
CA SER A 13 -1.96 -30.49 9.94
C SER A 13 -1.95 -29.50 8.77
N VAL A 14 -2.29 -29.96 7.55
CA VAL A 14 -2.40 -29.08 6.38
C VAL A 14 -3.51 -28.03 6.56
N LEU A 15 -4.67 -28.41 7.11
CA LEU A 15 -5.75 -27.46 7.39
C LEU A 15 -5.33 -26.36 8.38
N ASN A 16 -4.59 -26.72 9.43
CA ASN A 16 -4.05 -25.75 10.39
C ASN A 16 -3.04 -24.79 9.72
N GLU A 17 -2.17 -25.31 8.85
CA GLU A 17 -1.21 -24.47 8.11
C GLU A 17 -1.91 -23.52 7.13
N LEU A 18 -3.02 -23.94 6.51
CA LEU A 18 -3.83 -23.06 5.65
C LEU A 18 -4.51 -21.92 6.44
N GLU A 19 -4.98 -22.19 7.66
CA GLU A 19 -5.52 -21.13 8.54
C GLU A 19 -4.43 -20.16 9.01
N ARG A 20 -3.22 -20.66 9.32
CA ARG A 20 -2.06 -19.80 9.59
C ARG A 20 -1.69 -18.95 8.39
N LEU A 21 -1.70 -19.52 7.19
CA LEU A 21 -1.43 -18.79 5.95
C LEU A 21 -2.44 -17.65 5.73
N LYS A 22 -3.73 -17.89 5.98
CA LYS A 22 -4.75 -16.83 5.95
C LYS A 22 -4.43 -15.72 6.96
N GLY A 23 -4.04 -16.08 8.18
CA GLY A 23 -3.61 -15.14 9.21
C GLY A 23 -2.44 -14.27 8.73
N HIS A 24 -1.37 -14.90 8.22
CA HIS A 24 -0.20 -14.19 7.70
C HIS A 24 -0.55 -13.27 6.51
N VAL A 25 -1.42 -13.70 5.60
CA VAL A 25 -1.87 -12.84 4.49
C VAL A 25 -2.59 -11.61 5.04
N HIS A 26 -3.50 -11.79 5.99
CA HIS A 26 -4.25 -10.69 6.59
C HIS A 26 -3.32 -9.71 7.32
N GLU A 27 -2.46 -10.21 8.21
CA GLU A 27 -1.51 -9.37 8.96
C GLU A 27 -0.57 -8.60 8.03
N THR A 28 -0.05 -9.26 6.99
CA THR A 28 0.82 -8.62 6.00
C THR A 28 0.10 -7.48 5.29
N LEU A 29 -1.16 -7.68 4.88
CA LEU A 29 -1.94 -6.65 4.22
C LEU A 29 -2.24 -5.46 5.15
N VAL A 30 -2.58 -5.72 6.41
CA VAL A 30 -2.82 -4.67 7.42
C VAL A 30 -1.55 -3.86 7.69
N HIS A 31 -0.40 -4.51 7.84
CA HIS A 31 0.88 -3.82 8.02
C HIS A 31 1.26 -3.01 6.77
N TYR A 32 1.03 -3.57 5.58
CA TYR A 32 1.29 -2.88 4.33
C TYR A 32 0.41 -1.64 4.14
N GLU A 33 -0.89 -1.75 4.43
CA GLU A 33 -1.85 -0.65 4.43
C GLU A 33 -1.40 0.46 5.38
N LYS A 34 -1.14 0.13 6.65
CA LYS A 34 -0.69 1.11 7.66
C LYS A 34 0.59 1.83 7.24
N ARG A 35 1.55 1.12 6.63
CA ARG A 35 2.78 1.74 6.13
C ARG A 35 2.49 2.75 5.02
N LEU A 36 1.69 2.37 4.02
CA LEU A 36 1.32 3.28 2.92
C LEU A 36 0.51 4.48 3.40
N GLU A 37 -0.42 4.27 4.34
CA GLU A 37 -1.19 5.35 4.95
C GLU A 37 -0.28 6.33 5.71
N ALA A 38 0.72 5.83 6.44
CA ALA A 38 1.68 6.68 7.13
C ALA A 38 2.46 7.56 6.16
N GLU A 39 2.94 6.99 5.03
CA GLU A 39 3.64 7.76 3.99
C GLU A 39 2.73 8.82 3.34
N ILE A 40 1.47 8.47 3.04
CA ILE A 40 0.47 9.43 2.53
C ILE A 40 0.22 10.56 3.54
N ASN A 41 0.15 10.25 4.83
CA ASN A 41 -0.07 11.24 5.87
C ASN A 41 1.12 12.20 6.00
N VAL A 42 2.36 11.73 5.86
CA VAL A 42 3.55 12.59 5.84
C VAL A 42 3.47 13.60 4.68
N VAL A 43 3.14 13.12 3.47
CA VAL A 43 2.93 13.98 2.29
C VAL A 43 1.88 15.04 2.60
N ARG A 44 0.72 14.63 3.13
CA ARG A 44 -0.39 15.52 3.50
C ARG A 44 0.01 16.58 4.52
N GLU A 45 0.70 16.20 5.61
CA GLU A 45 1.13 17.12 6.66
C GLU A 45 2.05 18.22 6.13
N ILE A 46 2.94 17.87 5.21
CA ILE A 46 3.84 18.84 4.57
C ILE A 46 3.05 19.79 3.69
N LEU A 47 2.08 19.30 2.90
CA LEU A 47 1.19 20.16 2.11
C LEU A 47 0.38 21.11 3.00
N GLU A 48 -0.18 20.62 4.10
CA GLU A 48 -0.93 21.46 5.06
C GLU A 48 -0.03 22.53 5.70
N LYS A 49 1.22 22.20 6.01
CA LYS A 49 2.21 23.16 6.51
C LYS A 49 2.53 24.23 5.46
N GLN A 50 2.73 23.85 4.21
CA GLN A 50 2.98 24.79 3.11
C GLN A 50 1.77 25.71 2.86
N LEU A 51 0.54 25.17 2.94
CA LEU A 51 -0.69 25.95 2.82
C LEU A 51 -0.76 27.06 3.87
N ARG A 52 -0.40 26.76 5.13
CA ARG A 52 -0.37 27.74 6.23
C ARG A 52 0.69 28.83 6.02
N GLN A 53 1.80 28.51 5.35
CA GLN A 53 2.89 29.47 5.10
C GLN A 53 2.57 30.50 4.00
N GLN A 54 1.52 30.27 3.19
CA GLN A 54 0.97 31.16 2.14
C GLN A 54 1.97 31.69 1.08
N LYS A 55 3.21 31.19 1.06
CA LYS A 55 4.24 31.54 0.07
C LYS A 55 4.79 30.28 -0.58
N LEU A 56 4.24 29.93 -1.74
CA LEU A 56 4.72 28.83 -2.58
C LEU A 56 5.65 29.41 -3.66
N SER A 57 6.83 28.82 -3.82
CA SER A 57 7.69 29.13 -4.96
C SER A 57 7.09 28.58 -6.26
N HIS A 58 7.52 29.12 -7.40
CA HIS A 58 7.11 28.59 -8.71
C HIS A 58 7.47 27.11 -8.91
N ALA A 59 8.60 26.65 -8.33
CA ALA A 59 8.97 25.24 -8.34
C ALA A 59 7.95 24.39 -7.58
N LYS A 60 7.60 24.77 -6.34
CA LYS A 60 6.58 24.06 -5.54
C LYS A 60 5.21 24.02 -6.22
N LEU A 61 4.81 25.10 -6.90
CA LEU A 61 3.57 25.14 -7.68
C LEU A 61 3.59 24.18 -8.89
N ARG A 62 4.75 23.95 -9.50
CA ARG A 62 4.92 22.95 -10.56
C ARG A 62 4.78 21.55 -9.97
N ASP A 63 5.51 21.26 -8.90
CA ASP A 63 5.49 19.94 -8.25
C ASP A 63 4.08 19.58 -7.77
N LEU A 64 3.32 20.54 -7.23
CA LEU A 64 1.91 20.36 -6.88
C LEU A 64 1.02 19.97 -8.07
N ARG A 65 1.27 20.51 -9.27
CA ARG A 65 0.55 20.13 -10.48
C ARG A 65 0.92 18.72 -10.95
N ASP A 66 2.17 18.35 -10.79
CA ASP A 66 2.66 17.00 -11.10
C ASP A 66 2.06 15.98 -10.11
N MET A 67 2.01 16.29 -8.82
CA MET A 67 1.28 15.50 -7.81
C MET A 67 -0.20 15.32 -8.17
N LEU A 68 -0.90 16.40 -8.53
CA LEU A 68 -2.30 16.32 -8.96
C LEU A 68 -2.48 15.43 -10.20
N THR A 69 -1.52 15.48 -11.11
CA THR A 69 -1.50 14.63 -12.30
C THR A 69 -1.35 13.16 -11.89
N LEU A 70 -0.36 12.83 -11.06
CA LEU A 70 -0.14 11.47 -10.57
C LEU A 70 -1.39 10.92 -9.87
N LEU A 71 -1.95 11.67 -8.92
CA LEU A 71 -3.13 11.27 -8.14
C LEU A 71 -4.36 11.03 -9.03
N ARG A 72 -4.62 11.90 -10.02
CA ARG A 72 -5.78 11.76 -10.92
C ARG A 72 -5.67 10.56 -11.86
N HIS A 73 -4.47 10.10 -12.18
CA HIS A 73 -4.24 8.94 -13.05
C HIS A 73 -4.23 7.60 -12.28
N VAL A 74 -4.47 7.63 -10.96
CA VAL A 74 -4.63 6.41 -10.16
C VAL A 74 -5.98 5.76 -10.45
N GLN A 75 -6.00 4.93 -11.49
CA GLN A 75 -7.05 3.94 -11.71
C GLN A 75 -6.66 2.61 -11.07
N LEU A 76 -7.48 2.12 -10.15
CA LEU A 76 -7.31 0.84 -9.43
C LEU A 76 -8.55 -0.03 -9.62
N LYS A 77 -8.34 -1.35 -9.68
CA LYS A 77 -9.43 -2.34 -9.73
C LYS A 77 -9.37 -3.21 -8.47
N ALA A 78 -9.89 -2.66 -7.37
CA ALA A 78 -9.81 -3.27 -6.04
C ALA A 78 -10.44 -4.67 -5.97
N ASP A 79 -11.47 -4.92 -6.79
CA ASP A 79 -12.23 -6.17 -6.88
C ASP A 79 -11.37 -7.39 -7.22
N LYS A 80 -10.20 -7.20 -7.83
CA LYS A 80 -9.36 -8.30 -8.31
C LYS A 80 -8.20 -8.65 -7.38
N GLY A 81 -8.03 -7.94 -6.26
CA GLY A 81 -6.96 -8.19 -5.30
C GLY A 81 -5.56 -8.31 -5.92
N ARG A 82 -5.32 -7.63 -7.06
CA ARG A 82 -4.11 -7.86 -7.86
C ARG A 82 -2.93 -7.20 -7.17
N ARG A 83 -1.87 -7.97 -6.94
CA ARG A 83 -0.55 -7.46 -6.52
C ARG A 83 -0.08 -6.27 -7.37
N LYS A 84 -0.43 -6.24 -8.67
CA LYS A 84 -0.10 -5.13 -9.57
C LYS A 84 -0.71 -3.80 -9.13
N ASP A 85 -1.93 -3.82 -8.60
CA ASP A 85 -2.64 -2.61 -8.15
C ASP A 85 -2.04 -2.10 -6.84
N LEU A 86 -1.66 -3.00 -5.92
CA LEU A 86 -0.88 -2.67 -4.72
C LEU A 86 0.48 -2.03 -5.08
N LYS A 87 1.21 -2.62 -6.03
CA LYS A 87 2.47 -2.03 -6.52
C LYS A 87 2.28 -0.65 -7.16
N LYS A 88 1.14 -0.39 -7.82
CA LYS A 88 0.85 0.92 -8.40
C LYS A 88 0.65 1.98 -7.31
N LEU A 89 -0.06 1.64 -6.24
CA LEU A 89 -0.21 2.52 -5.07
C LEU A 89 1.16 2.86 -4.47
N GLU A 90 1.99 1.86 -4.24
CA GLU A 90 3.35 2.06 -3.70
C GLU A 90 4.23 2.94 -4.58
N SER A 91 4.17 2.75 -5.90
CA SER A 91 4.89 3.62 -6.84
C SER A 91 4.43 5.08 -6.74
N VAL A 92 3.12 5.31 -6.69
CA VAL A 92 2.56 6.66 -6.59
C VAL A 92 2.98 7.32 -5.27
N VAL A 93 2.91 6.58 -4.15
CA VAL A 93 3.34 7.09 -2.84
C VAL A 93 4.84 7.43 -2.85
N SER A 94 5.67 6.56 -3.43
CA SER A 94 7.11 6.83 -3.61
C SER A 94 7.35 8.10 -4.44
N ASP A 95 6.66 8.27 -5.55
CA ASP A 95 6.81 9.45 -6.42
C ASP A 95 6.39 10.74 -5.70
N LEU A 96 5.31 10.71 -4.91
CA LEU A 96 4.87 11.84 -4.10
C LEU A 96 5.92 12.23 -3.04
N THR A 97 6.50 11.24 -2.35
CA THR A 97 7.56 11.46 -1.36
C THR A 97 8.78 12.11 -2.00
N MET A 98 9.25 11.61 -3.15
CA MET A 98 10.38 12.21 -3.87
C MET A 98 10.14 13.68 -4.25
N LEU A 99 8.92 14.03 -4.68
CA LEU A 99 8.60 15.41 -5.02
C LEU A 99 8.70 16.32 -3.79
N ILE A 100 8.32 15.85 -2.61
CA ILE A 100 8.36 16.63 -1.37
C ILE A 100 9.76 16.67 -0.72
N GLU A 101 10.57 15.62 -0.84
CA GLU A 101 11.96 15.65 -0.36
C GLU A 101 12.79 16.75 -1.02
N ASN A 102 12.37 17.21 -2.21
CA ASN A 102 13.02 18.28 -2.95
C ASN A 102 12.53 19.71 -2.58
N TRP A 103 11.73 19.88 -1.52
CA TRP A 103 11.06 21.15 -1.15
C TRP A 103 11.70 21.97 -0.04
#